data_AF-A0A1V6IWE2-F1
#
_entry.id   AF-A0A1V6IWE2-F1
#
_cell.length_a   1.000
_cell.length_b   1.000
_cell.length_c   1.000
_cell.angle_alpha   90.00
_cell.angle_beta   90.00
_cell.angle_gamma   90.00
#
_symmetry.space_group_name_H-M   'P 1'
#
loop_
_entity.id
_entity.type
_entity.pdbx_description
1 polymer ?
#
loop_
_entity_poly.entity_id
_entity_poly.type
_entity_poly.pdbx_seq_one_letter_code
_entity_poly.pdbx_strand_id
1 'polypeptide(L)'
;MLDLSLGKKGKIPNYFKEAQMTYGVVVFDPKLCTGCGICVSICPARGLTLTKRPDSAKKKIPLVIETAPGISLCMACGDCTTACPEAAIRIKRGFNAGFFFRKISQQSELTPPKKY
;
A
#
# COMPACT_ATOMS: atom_id res chain seq x y z
N MET A 1 -6.99 0.42 -23.91
CA MET A 1 -7.46 0.39 -22.51
C MET A 1 -8.73 1.23 -22.49
N LEU A 2 -9.90 0.61 -22.41
CA LEU A 2 -11.20 1.31 -22.54
C LEU A 2 -11.41 2.18 -21.28
N ASP A 3 -11.40 3.50 -21.45
CA ASP A 3 -11.74 4.44 -20.38
C ASP A 3 -13.27 4.45 -20.23
N LEU A 4 -13.79 3.57 -19.36
CA LEU A 4 -15.22 3.46 -18.98
C LEU A 4 -15.66 4.65 -18.10
N SER A 5 -15.31 5.85 -18.52
CA SER A 5 -15.73 7.11 -17.90
C SER A 5 -17.18 7.42 -18.26
N LEU A 6 -18.13 6.75 -17.58
CA LEU A 6 -19.54 7.14 -17.58
C LEU A 6 -19.66 8.60 -17.10
N GLY A 7 -20.15 9.46 -17.99
CA GLY A 7 -20.11 10.91 -17.88
C GLY A 7 -20.44 11.48 -16.50
N LYS A 8 -19.58 12.39 -16.03
CA LYS A 8 -19.74 13.39 -14.95
C LYS A 8 -20.40 13.00 -13.60
N LYS A 9 -20.83 11.76 -13.32
CA LYS A 9 -21.43 11.38 -12.00
C LYS A 9 -20.88 10.13 -11.32
N GLY A 10 -19.82 9.51 -11.83
CA GLY A 10 -19.14 8.42 -11.13
C GLY A 10 -17.84 8.08 -11.81
N LYS A 11 -16.75 8.74 -11.42
CA LYS A 11 -15.41 8.32 -11.85
C LYS A 11 -15.10 7.03 -11.08
N ILE A 12 -15.23 5.89 -11.73
CA ILE A 12 -14.62 4.64 -11.23
C ILE A 12 -13.12 4.91 -11.23
N PRO A 13 -12.45 4.93 -10.06
CA PRO A 13 -11.02 5.16 -10.02
C PRO A 13 -10.31 4.02 -10.74
N ASN A 14 -9.33 4.35 -11.57
CA ASN A 14 -8.51 3.34 -12.23
C ASN A 14 -7.32 2.91 -11.35
N TYR A 15 -7.19 3.48 -10.14
CA TYR A 15 -6.14 3.21 -9.15
C TYR A 15 -4.70 3.39 -9.63
N PHE A 16 -4.49 4.01 -10.79
CA PHE A 16 -3.17 4.31 -11.36
C PHE A 16 -2.72 5.76 -11.11
N LYS A 17 -3.55 6.56 -10.42
CA LYS A 17 -3.24 7.94 -10.03
C LYS A 17 -3.18 8.03 -8.50
N GLU A 18 -2.13 8.63 -7.96
CA GLU A 18 -1.94 8.80 -6.52
C GLU A 18 -3.15 9.47 -5.85
N ALA A 19 -3.74 10.49 -6.48
CA ALA A 19 -4.94 11.17 -5.98
C ALA A 19 -6.20 10.29 -5.87
N GLN A 20 -6.20 9.08 -6.45
CA GLN A 20 -7.33 8.15 -6.46
C GLN A 20 -7.16 6.98 -5.48
N MET A 21 -6.03 6.88 -4.78
CA MET A 21 -5.73 5.75 -3.89
C MET A 21 -5.03 6.24 -2.63
N THR A 22 -5.56 5.87 -1.46
CA THR A 22 -4.85 6.11 -0.20
C THR A 22 -4.27 4.79 0.30
N TYR A 23 -2.96 4.75 0.45
CA TYR A 23 -2.20 3.58 0.90
C TYR A 23 -1.46 3.89 2.21
N GLY A 24 -1.15 2.83 2.94
CA GLY A 24 -0.31 2.89 4.14
C GLY A 24 1.13 3.27 3.80
N VAL A 25 1.82 3.93 4.71
CA VAL A 25 3.23 4.30 4.53
C VAL A 25 4.02 3.75 5.70
N VAL A 26 5.04 2.95 5.39
CA VAL A 26 6.04 2.48 6.36
C VAL A 26 7.37 3.16 6.10
N VAL A 27 8.10 3.43 7.17
CA VAL A 27 9.45 3.99 7.14
C VAL A 27 10.40 3.06 7.87
N PHE A 28 11.65 3.04 7.42
CA PHE A 28 12.70 2.18 7.93
C PHE A 28 13.81 3.04 8.53
N ASP A 29 14.27 2.70 9.73
CA ASP A 29 15.49 3.28 10.29
C ASP A 29 16.71 2.50 9.76
N PRO A 30 17.53 3.09 8.87
CA PRO A 30 18.68 2.40 8.30
C PRO A 30 19.78 2.15 9.35
N LYS A 31 19.81 2.86 10.48
CA LYS A 31 20.82 2.64 11.53
C LYS A 31 20.54 1.35 12.30
N LEU A 32 19.27 1.05 12.55
CA LEU A 32 18.84 -0.16 13.26
C LEU A 32 18.72 -1.36 12.32
N CYS A 33 18.35 -1.14 11.04
CA CYS A 33 18.11 -2.23 10.11
C CYS A 33 19.39 -3.03 9.76
N THR A 34 19.36 -4.33 10.04
CA THR A 34 20.43 -5.28 9.69
C THR A 34 20.31 -5.83 8.26
N GLY A 35 19.16 -5.68 7.62
CA GLY A 35 18.91 -6.19 6.26
C GLY A 35 18.51 -7.67 6.19
N CYS A 36 18.02 -8.25 7.29
CA CYS A 36 17.70 -9.69 7.40
C CYS A 36 16.59 -10.20 6.46
N GLY A 37 15.72 -9.31 5.96
CA GLY A 37 14.68 -9.67 4.97
C GLY A 37 13.37 -10.24 5.53
N ILE A 38 13.24 -10.45 6.85
CA ILE A 38 12.01 -11.01 7.47
C ILE A 38 10.76 -10.21 7.08
N CYS A 39 10.87 -8.87 7.08
CA CYS A 39 9.76 -7.99 6.68
C CYS A 39 9.28 -8.21 5.24
N VAL A 40 10.16 -8.62 4.32
CA VAL A 40 9.79 -8.95 2.94
C VAL A 40 9.01 -10.26 2.90
N SER A 41 9.50 -11.28 3.61
CA SER A 41 8.88 -12.61 3.64
C SER A 41 7.48 -12.60 4.27
N ILE A 42 7.27 -11.80 5.31
CA ILE A 42 6.00 -11.78 6.04
C ILE A 42 4.95 -10.83 5.44
N CYS A 43 5.32 -9.97 4.48
CA CYS A 43 4.40 -8.97 3.95
C CYS A 43 3.27 -9.63 3.13
N PRO A 44 2.00 -9.61 3.60
CA PRO A 44 0.91 -10.25 2.88
C PRO A 44 0.61 -9.56 1.55
N ALA A 45 0.85 -8.24 1.49
CA ALA A 45 0.68 -7.44 0.28
C ALA A 45 1.80 -7.64 -0.74
N ARG A 46 2.88 -8.36 -0.39
CA ARG A 46 4.10 -8.51 -1.20
C ARG A 46 4.66 -7.17 -1.70
N GLY A 47 4.46 -6.11 -0.92
CA GLY A 47 4.81 -4.72 -1.26
C GLY A 47 6.20 -4.29 -0.81
N LEU A 48 7.06 -5.22 -0.42
CA LEU A 48 8.42 -4.95 0.07
C LEU A 48 9.44 -5.74 -0.73
N THR A 49 10.61 -5.16 -0.94
CA THR A 49 11.79 -5.81 -1.54
C THR A 49 13.06 -5.40 -0.81
N LEU A 50 14.17 -6.11 -1.03
CA LEU A 50 15.48 -5.72 -0.52
C LEU A 50 16.28 -5.02 -1.62
N THR A 51 16.73 -3.81 -1.35
CA THR A 51 17.63 -3.04 -2.22
C THR A 51 19.00 -2.83 -1.58
N LYS A 52 20.00 -2.44 -2.37
CA LYS A 52 21.34 -2.10 -1.86
C LYS A 52 21.26 -0.80 -1.05
N ARG A 53 21.96 -0.75 0.08
CA ARG A 53 22.07 0.47 0.87
C ARG A 53 22.99 1.48 0.14
N PRO A 54 22.63 2.76 0.06
CA PRO A 54 23.50 3.78 -0.53
C PRO A 54 24.82 3.94 0.24
N ASP A 55 24.80 3.84 1.57
CA ASP A 55 25.96 4.08 2.42
C ASP A 55 26.94 2.89 2.52
N SER A 56 26.53 1.70 2.09
CA SER A 56 27.32 0.48 2.29
C SER A 56 26.90 -0.61 1.31
N ALA A 57 27.75 -0.90 0.33
CA ALA A 57 27.48 -1.88 -0.73
C ALA A 57 27.20 -3.31 -0.23
N LYS A 58 27.64 -3.66 0.99
CA LYS A 58 27.48 -5.01 1.57
C LYS A 58 26.15 -5.25 2.26
N LYS A 59 25.46 -4.21 2.73
CA LYS A 59 24.19 -4.36 3.48
C LYS A 59 23.00 -4.00 2.59
N LYS A 60 21.95 -4.82 2.64
CA LYS A 60 20.66 -4.54 1.98
C LYS A 60 19.72 -3.84 2.96
N ILE A 61 18.84 -3.01 2.44
CA ILE A 61 17.75 -2.39 3.20
C ILE A 61 16.41 -2.68 2.53
N PRO A 62 15.33 -2.83 3.31
CA PRO A 62 13.99 -2.96 2.75
C PRO A 62 13.55 -1.67 2.05
N LEU A 63 12.82 -1.84 0.96
CA LEU A 63 12.23 -0.79 0.15
C LEU A 63 10.76 -1.14 -0.10
N VAL A 64 9.89 -0.13 -0.03
CA VAL A 64 8.49 -0.27 -0.44
C VAL A 64 8.41 -0.25 -1.97
N ILE A 65 7.78 -1.27 -2.54
CA ILE A 65 7.57 -1.37 -3.97
C ILE A 65 6.47 -0.38 -4.38
N GLU A 66 6.79 0.44 -5.37
CA GLU A 66 5.79 1.26 -6.06
C GLU A 66 5.21 0.47 -7.24
N THR A 67 3.89 0.32 -7.29
CA THR A 67 3.18 -0.32 -8.40
C THR A 67 2.79 0.65 -9.51
N ALA A 68 2.73 1.93 -9.17
CA ALA A 68 2.56 3.07 -10.07
C ALA A 68 3.26 4.28 -9.43
N PRO A 69 3.52 5.38 -10.17
CA PRO A 69 4.22 6.54 -9.63
C PRO A 69 3.56 7.06 -8.35
N GLY A 70 4.27 6.96 -7.22
CA GLY A 70 3.74 7.38 -5.92
C GLY A 70 2.64 6.47 -5.35
N ILE A 71 2.51 5.22 -5.80
CA ILE A 71 1.48 4.28 -5.33
C ILE A 71 2.15 3.00 -4.84
N SER A 72 1.86 2.59 -3.60
CA SER A 72 2.32 1.32 -3.05
C SER A 72 1.17 0.43 -2.60
N LEU A 73 1.46 -0.86 -2.42
CA LEU A 73 0.50 -1.86 -1.92
C LEU A 73 0.44 -1.95 -0.39
N CYS A 74 1.14 -1.07 0.34
CA CYS A 74 1.17 -1.15 1.78
C CYS A 74 -0.23 -0.87 2.37
N MET A 75 -0.76 -1.82 3.13
CA MET A 75 -2.06 -1.69 3.83
C MET A 75 -1.88 -1.34 5.31
N ALA A 76 -0.67 -1.01 5.75
CA ALA A 76 -0.33 -0.71 7.15
C ALA A 76 -0.83 -1.77 8.17
N CYS A 77 -0.77 -3.06 7.82
CA CYS A 77 -1.24 -4.15 8.68
C CYS A 77 -0.41 -4.34 9.97
N GLY A 78 0.87 -3.96 9.96
CA GLY A 78 1.77 -4.07 11.12
C GLY A 78 2.55 -5.38 11.23
N ASP A 79 2.41 -6.33 10.31
CA ASP A 79 3.15 -7.60 10.39
C ASP A 79 4.66 -7.38 10.35
N CYS A 80 5.12 -6.49 9.46
CA CYS A 80 6.54 -6.14 9.36
C CYS A 80 7.07 -5.43 10.60
N THR A 81 6.28 -4.57 11.25
CA THR A 81 6.71 -3.88 12.48
C THR A 81 6.84 -4.86 13.64
N THR A 82 5.91 -5.80 13.76
CA THR A 82 5.91 -6.82 14.82
C THR A 82 7.01 -7.85 14.63
N ALA A 83 7.26 -8.26 13.38
CA ALA A 83 8.27 -9.28 13.08
C ALA A 83 9.71 -8.75 13.05
N CYS A 84 9.92 -7.44 13.16
CA CYS A 84 11.26 -6.87 13.09
C CYS A 84 12.00 -7.05 14.43
N PRO A 85 13.10 -7.84 14.48
CA PRO A 85 13.83 -8.07 15.72
C PRO A 85 14.53 -6.81 16.24
N GLU A 86 14.89 -5.89 15.33
CA GLU A 86 15.60 -4.65 15.65
C GLU A 86 14.67 -3.46 15.90
N ALA A 87 13.34 -3.68 15.85
CA ALA A 87 12.33 -2.62 15.89
C ALA A 87 12.59 -1.44 14.90
N ALA A 88 13.21 -1.73 13.75
CA ALA A 88 13.67 -0.74 12.78
C ALA A 88 12.56 -0.19 11.86
N ILE A 89 11.30 -0.57 12.05
CA ILE A 89 10.19 -0.29 11.12
C ILE A 89 9.09 0.47 11.86
N ARG A 90 8.57 1.53 11.24
CA ARG A 90 7.46 2.32 11.78
C ARG A 90 6.40 2.61 10.72
N ILE A 91 5.13 2.52 11.10
CA ILE A 91 4.03 2.99 10.25
C ILE A 91 3.96 4.53 10.38
N LYS A 92 4.21 5.24 9.29
CA LYS A 92 4.10 6.70 9.18
C LYS A 92 2.67 7.15 8.88
N ARG A 93 1.94 6.38 8.07
CA ARG A 93 0.54 6.66 7.69
C ARG A 93 -0.24 5.35 7.63
N GLY A 94 -1.42 5.31 8.26
CA GLY A 94 -2.33 4.18 8.13
C GLY A 94 -2.95 4.07 6.74
N PHE A 95 -3.46 2.89 6.40
CA PHE A 95 -4.29 2.71 5.23
C PHE A 95 -5.68 3.31 5.47
N ASN A 96 -6.24 3.99 4.47
CA ASN A 96 -7.61 4.48 4.49
C ASN A 96 -8.26 4.13 3.16
N ALA A 97 -9.29 3.29 3.17
CA ALA A 97 -9.97 2.91 1.95
C ALA A 97 -10.69 4.10 1.26
N GLY A 98 -10.93 5.20 1.99
CA GLY A 98 -11.51 6.46 1.49
C GLY A 98 -13.00 6.38 1.12
N PHE A 99 -13.44 5.26 0.54
CA PHE A 99 -14.79 5.05 0.06
C PHE A 99 -15.32 3.74 0.64
N PHE A 100 -16.25 3.85 1.60
CA PHE A 100 -17.11 2.73 1.97
C PHE A 100 -18.03 2.47 0.78
N PHE A 101 -17.68 1.51 -0.08
CA PHE A 101 -18.67 0.96 -1.01
C PHE A 101 -19.77 0.35 -0.15
N ARG A 102 -20.93 1.01 -0.12
CA ARG A 102 -22.18 0.46 0.43
C ARG A 102 -22.28 -0.95 -0.13
N LYS A 103 -22.43 -1.95 0.75
CA LYS A 103 -22.52 -3.40 0.47
C LYS A 103 -22.76 -3.68 -1.01
N ILE A 104 -21.91 -4.50 -1.64
CA ILE A 104 -22.31 -5.24 -2.83
C ILE A 104 -23.38 -6.25 -2.36
N SER A 105 -24.56 -5.76 -1.98
CA SER A 105 -25.73 -6.59 -1.92
C SER A 105 -25.99 -6.94 -3.37
N GLN A 106 -25.77 -8.19 -3.74
CA GLN A 106 -26.33 -8.81 -4.93
C GLN A 106 -27.86 -8.73 -4.81
N GLN A 107 -28.41 -7.52 -4.96
CA GLN A 107 -29.83 -7.33 -5.20
C GLN A 107 -30.01 -7.63 -6.69
N SER A 108 -31.12 -8.29 -7.01
CA SER A 108 -31.54 -8.54 -8.40
C SER A 108 -31.62 -7.25 -9.22
N GLU A 109 -31.78 -6.10 -8.55
CA GLU A 109 -31.82 -4.78 -9.17
C GLU A 109 -30.56 -3.98 -8.82
N LEU A 110 -29.78 -3.69 -9.87
CA LEU A 110 -28.62 -2.81 -9.82
C LEU A 110 -29.06 -1.36 -9.62
N THR A 111 -29.22 -0.93 -8.36
CA THR A 111 -29.47 0.48 -8.05
C THR A 111 -28.16 1.19 -7.65
N PRO A 112 -27.87 2.37 -8.23
CA PRO A 112 -26.70 3.16 -7.85
C PRO A 112 -26.71 3.51 -6.36
N PRO A 113 -25.54 3.50 -5.68
CA PRO A 113 -25.47 3.86 -4.27
C PRO A 113 -25.85 5.34 -4.07
N LYS A 114 -26.81 5.59 -3.18
CA LYS A 114 -27.15 6.96 -2.74
C LYS A 114 -25.94 7.60 -2.05
N LYS A 115 -25.57 8.81 -2.49
CA LYS A 115 -24.67 9.72 -1.75
C LYS A 115 -25.41 10.25 -0.52
N TYR A 116 -24.76 10.22 0.63
CA TYR A 116 -25.14 11.01 1.81
C TYR A 116 -24.40 12.35 1.78
#